data_AF-A0AAW1Y779-F1
#
_entry.id   AF-A0AAW1Y779-F1
#
_cell.length_a   1.000
_cell.length_b   1.000
_cell.length_c   1.000
_cell.angle_alpha   90.00
_cell.angle_beta   90.00
_cell.angle_gamma   90.00
#
_symmetry.space_group_name_H-M   'P 1'
#
loop_
_entity.id
_entity.type
_entity.pdbx_description
1 polymer ?
#
loop_
_entity_poly.entity_id
_entity_poly.type
_entity_poly.pdbx_seq_one_letter_code
_entity_poly.pdbx_strand_id
1 'polypeptide(L)'
;MTSTQWIDPSGFPQAFVYKGQAPLWRIGSWNGHGWSGVPAIAGLTAQLMFNVSFVNNEDELSVMDVMTDDSIFSRMVINESGIVERTYMNVNQDLYVRVDSIELAKQAKKSLSNKGKLAISLTSIVVFILVISIILVYKDEEKR
;
A
#
# COMPACT_ATOMS: atom_id res chain seq x y z
N MET A 1 -18.41 -13.72 -14.86
CA MET A 1 -18.68 -12.79 -13.74
C MET A 1 -17.88 -11.53 -13.99
N THR A 2 -18.53 -10.38 -14.05
CA THR A 2 -17.89 -9.08 -14.32
C THR A 2 -17.06 -8.64 -13.11
N SER A 3 -15.85 -8.13 -13.36
CA SER A 3 -15.03 -7.47 -12.36
C SER A 3 -15.21 -5.95 -12.44
N THR A 4 -15.28 -5.30 -11.28
CA THR A 4 -15.55 -3.85 -11.18
C THR A 4 -14.55 -3.22 -10.22
N GLN A 5 -14.05 -2.04 -10.57
CA GLN A 5 -13.27 -1.20 -9.67
C GLN A 5 -14.18 -0.18 -8.99
N TRP A 6 -13.97 0.04 -7.70
CA TRP A 6 -14.74 1.00 -6.91
C TRP A 6 -13.85 1.68 -5.88
N ILE A 7 -14.16 2.94 -5.58
CA ILE A 7 -13.53 3.71 -4.50
C ILE A 7 -14.53 3.78 -3.36
N ASP A 8 -14.22 3.11 -2.25
CA ASP A 8 -15.01 3.20 -1.02
C ASP A 8 -14.74 4.56 -0.36
N PRO A 9 -15.77 5.43 -0.20
CA PRO A 9 -15.63 6.72 0.44
C PRO A 9 -15.64 6.63 1.98
N SER A 10 -15.88 5.46 2.56
CA SER A 10 -16.01 5.30 4.01
C SER A 10 -14.70 5.62 4.74
N GLY A 11 -14.67 6.75 5.45
CA GLY A 11 -13.47 7.24 6.13
C GLY A 11 -12.49 7.88 5.14
N PHE A 12 -11.23 7.44 5.14
CA PHE A 12 -10.28 7.88 4.09
C PHE A 12 -10.45 7.01 2.84
N PRO A 13 -10.65 7.62 1.64
CA PRO A 13 -10.97 6.87 0.44
C PRO A 13 -10.00 5.74 0.12
N GLN A 14 -10.55 4.59 -0.29
CA GLN A 14 -9.79 3.39 -0.61
C GLN A 14 -10.32 2.74 -1.90
N ALA A 15 -9.42 2.43 -2.82
CA ALA A 15 -9.78 1.75 -4.05
C ALA A 15 -9.70 0.22 -3.91
N PHE A 16 -10.64 -0.46 -4.54
CA PHE A 16 -10.78 -1.91 -4.54
C PHE A 16 -11.16 -2.43 -5.93
N VAL A 17 -10.78 -3.68 -6.20
CA VAL A 17 -11.30 -4.49 -7.31
C VAL A 17 -12.22 -5.56 -6.73
N TYR A 18 -13.41 -5.69 -7.30
CA TYR A 18 -14.42 -6.67 -6.94
C TYR A 18 -14.63 -7.70 -8.05
N LYS A 19 -15.10 -8.89 -7.68
CA LYS A 19 -15.67 -9.89 -8.60
C LYS A 19 -17.04 -10.27 -8.08
N GLY A 20 -18.08 -9.80 -8.78
CA GLY A 20 -19.41 -9.75 -8.19
C GLY A 20 -19.41 -8.85 -6.95
N GLN A 21 -19.93 -9.34 -5.83
CA GLN A 21 -19.97 -8.58 -4.56
C GLN A 21 -18.76 -8.86 -3.64
N ALA A 22 -17.87 -9.78 -4.02
CA ALA A 22 -16.71 -10.12 -3.20
C ALA A 22 -15.51 -9.22 -3.57
N PRO A 23 -14.85 -8.57 -2.58
CA PRO A 23 -13.62 -7.84 -2.83
C PRO A 23 -12.50 -8.82 -3.20
N LEU A 24 -11.91 -8.65 -4.38
CA LEU A 24 -10.76 -9.44 -4.83
C LEU A 24 -9.44 -8.84 -4.38
N TRP A 25 -9.30 -7.52 -4.45
CA TRP A 25 -8.05 -6.85 -4.18
C TRP A 25 -8.26 -5.44 -3.65
N ARG A 26 -7.44 -5.07 -2.66
CA ARG A 26 -7.35 -3.73 -2.11
C ARG A 26 -6.20 -2.99 -2.80
N ILE A 27 -6.56 -2.06 -3.68
CA ILE A 27 -5.64 -1.11 -4.32
C ILE A 27 -5.11 -0.12 -3.27
N GLY A 28 -5.92 0.16 -2.23
CA GLY A 28 -5.50 0.91 -1.04
C GLY A 28 -5.86 2.39 -1.11
N SER A 29 -5.34 3.16 -0.16
CA SER A 29 -5.54 4.61 -0.04
C SER A 29 -4.59 5.39 -0.96
N TRP A 30 -5.03 6.56 -1.42
CA TRP A 30 -4.18 7.54 -2.08
C TRP A 30 -3.18 8.17 -1.09
N ASN A 31 -1.90 8.23 -1.44
CA ASN A 31 -0.84 8.77 -0.57
C ASN A 31 -0.19 10.07 -1.10
N GLY A 32 -0.83 10.74 -2.06
CA GLY A 32 -0.30 11.92 -2.74
C GLY A 32 0.53 11.62 -3.99
N HIS A 33 1.16 10.44 -4.08
CA HIS A 33 2.03 10.05 -5.20
C HIS A 33 1.46 8.87 -5.99
N GLY A 34 0.63 8.05 -5.35
CA GLY A 34 0.03 6.85 -5.93
C GLY A 34 -0.87 6.12 -4.95
N TRP A 35 -1.34 4.96 -5.38
CA TRP A 35 -2.08 4.06 -4.51
C TRP A 35 -1.13 3.23 -3.64
N SER A 36 -1.42 3.13 -2.34
CA SER A 36 -0.55 2.42 -1.40
C SER A 36 -0.40 0.92 -1.67
N GLY A 37 -1.37 0.28 -2.32
CA GLY A 37 -1.29 -1.11 -2.80
C GLY A 37 -0.67 -1.26 -4.19
N VAL A 38 -0.31 -0.16 -4.86
CA VAL A 38 0.31 -0.15 -6.19
C VAL A 38 1.52 0.78 -6.24
N PRO A 39 2.66 0.39 -5.65
CA PRO A 39 3.86 1.23 -5.62
C PRO A 39 4.41 1.57 -7.01
N ALA A 40 4.15 0.72 -8.01
CA ALA A 40 4.56 0.96 -9.39
C ALA A 40 4.03 2.30 -9.91
N ILE A 41 2.80 2.71 -9.58
CA ILE A 41 2.22 3.98 -10.05
C ILE A 41 3.06 5.17 -9.63
N ALA A 42 3.55 5.19 -8.38
CA ALA A 42 4.42 6.25 -7.90
C ALA A 42 5.76 6.33 -8.66
N GLY A 43 6.26 5.18 -9.15
CA GLY A 43 7.45 5.15 -9.99
C GLY A 43 7.20 5.71 -11.39
N LEU A 44 6.05 5.41 -11.99
CA LEU A 44 5.73 5.84 -13.35
C LEU A 44 5.35 7.33 -13.42
N THR A 45 4.71 7.85 -12.37
CA THR A 45 4.50 9.30 -12.21
C THR A 45 5.81 10.04 -12.03
N ALA A 46 6.75 9.49 -11.24
CA ALA A 46 8.10 10.04 -11.09
C ALA A 46 8.91 10.00 -12.40
N GLN A 47 8.67 9.01 -13.25
CA GLN A 47 9.24 8.92 -14.60
C GLN A 47 8.51 9.78 -15.63
N LEU A 48 7.52 10.59 -15.21
CA LEU A 48 6.74 11.49 -16.05
C LEU A 48 6.06 10.79 -17.24
N MET A 49 5.70 9.51 -17.12
CA MET A 49 4.95 8.83 -18.19
C MET A 49 3.47 9.20 -18.17
N PHE A 50 2.94 9.51 -16.99
CA PHE A 50 1.58 10.00 -16.82
C PHE A 50 1.43 10.76 -15.51
N ASN A 51 0.48 11.69 -15.50
CA ASN A 51 0.08 12.45 -14.33
C ASN A 51 -1.20 11.84 -13.76
N VAL A 52 -1.19 11.65 -12.44
CA VAL A 52 -2.38 11.23 -11.71
C VAL A 52 -2.82 12.35 -10.79
N SER A 53 -4.08 12.72 -10.90
CA SER A 53 -4.75 13.66 -10.01
C SER A 53 -5.83 12.93 -9.21
N PHE A 54 -6.00 13.35 -7.96
CA PHE A 54 -6.97 12.81 -7.03
C PHE A 54 -7.81 13.95 -6.48
N VAL A 55 -9.12 13.84 -6.61
CA VAL A 55 -10.09 14.78 -6.08
C VAL A 55 -10.88 14.09 -4.98
N ASN A 56 -10.96 14.72 -3.82
CA ASN A 56 -11.77 14.27 -2.68
C ASN A 56 -12.32 15.51 -1.94
N ASN A 57 -13.50 15.94 -2.34
CA ASN A 57 -14.24 17.03 -1.73
C ASN A 57 -15.72 16.63 -1.57
N GLU A 58 -16.59 17.56 -1.17
CA GLU A 58 -18.01 17.28 -0.92
C GLU A 58 -18.80 16.92 -2.19
N ASP A 59 -18.32 17.36 -3.36
CA ASP A 59 -19.00 17.18 -4.65
C ASP A 59 -18.41 16.02 -5.47
N GLU A 60 -17.15 15.67 -5.26
CA GLU A 60 -16.40 14.75 -6.13
C GLU A 60 -15.39 13.88 -5.36
N LEU A 61 -15.45 12.58 -5.66
CA LEU A 61 -14.41 11.60 -5.34
C LEU A 61 -13.96 10.92 -6.63
N SER A 62 -12.84 11.35 -7.18
CA SER A 62 -12.37 10.86 -8.48
C SER A 62 -10.86 10.75 -8.54
N VAL A 63 -10.40 9.91 -9.47
CA VAL A 63 -8.99 9.75 -9.80
C VAL A 63 -8.89 9.86 -11.31
N MET A 64 -8.10 10.82 -11.78
CA MET A 64 -7.88 11.02 -13.20
C MET A 64 -6.41 10.79 -13.53
N ASP A 65 -6.18 9.98 -14.56
CA ASP A 65 -4.88 9.65 -15.07
C ASP A 65 -4.78 10.14 -16.51
N VAL A 66 -3.76 10.95 -16.78
CA VAL A 66 -3.54 11.61 -18.07
C VAL A 66 -2.11 11.33 -18.51
N MET A 67 -1.94 10.86 -19.74
CA MET A 67 -0.60 10.69 -20.31
C MET A 67 0.04 12.05 -20.49
N THR A 68 1.35 12.15 -20.21
CA THR A 68 2.10 13.40 -20.40
C THR A 68 2.41 13.67 -21.87
N ASP A 69 2.48 12.62 -22.68
CA ASP A 69 2.58 12.68 -24.13
C ASP A 69 1.22 12.34 -24.75
N ASP A 70 0.61 13.35 -25.37
CA ASP A 70 -0.71 13.26 -26.00
C ASP A 70 -0.75 12.30 -27.20
N SER A 71 0.42 11.90 -27.74
CA SER A 71 0.50 10.89 -28.80
C SER A 71 0.37 9.45 -28.28
N ILE A 72 0.48 9.25 -26.95
CA ILE A 72 0.40 7.95 -26.31
C ILE A 72 -1.06 7.65 -25.92
N PHE A 73 -1.70 6.76 -26.66
CA PHE A 73 -2.97 6.18 -26.24
C PHE A 73 -2.73 5.03 -25.26
N SER A 74 -3.32 5.15 -24.06
CA SER A 74 -3.35 4.05 -23.09
C SER A 74 -4.77 3.57 -22.85
N ARG A 75 -4.91 2.28 -22.54
CA ARG A 75 -6.18 1.68 -22.14
C ARG A 75 -5.96 0.83 -20.90
N MET A 76 -6.80 1.03 -19.89
CA MET A 76 -6.84 0.18 -18.70
C MET A 76 -8.07 -0.73 -18.76
N VAL A 77 -7.88 -2.03 -18.55
CA VAL A 77 -8.94 -3.03 -18.57
C VAL A 77 -8.81 -3.92 -17.34
N ILE A 78 -9.94 -4.26 -16.73
CA ILE A 78 -10.00 -5.31 -15.71
C ILE A 78 -10.39 -6.61 -16.39
N ASN A 79 -9.48 -7.58 -16.44
CA ASN A 79 -9.76 -8.86 -17.08
C ASN A 79 -10.66 -9.77 -16.20
N GLU A 80 -11.08 -10.92 -16.73
CA GLU A 80 -11.99 -11.87 -16.03
C GLU A 80 -11.42 -12.46 -14.72
N SER A 81 -10.10 -12.37 -14.57
CA SER A 81 -9.38 -12.80 -13.38
C SER A 81 -9.18 -11.65 -12.37
N GLY A 82 -9.75 -10.47 -12.62
CA GLY A 82 -9.62 -9.29 -11.76
C GLY A 82 -8.25 -8.63 -11.82
N ILE A 83 -7.48 -8.84 -12.90
CA ILE A 83 -6.22 -8.12 -13.15
C ILE A 83 -6.55 -6.78 -13.74
N VAL A 84 -5.91 -5.73 -13.23
CA VAL A 84 -5.85 -4.44 -13.90
C VAL A 84 -4.67 -4.47 -14.87
N GLU A 85 -4.97 -4.44 -16.15
CA GLU A 85 -3.99 -4.43 -17.24
C GLU A 85 -4.04 -3.05 -17.90
N ARG A 86 -2.88 -2.43 -18.09
CA ARG A 86 -2.76 -1.21 -18.88
C ARG A 86 -1.90 -1.49 -20.11
N THR A 87 -2.48 -1.26 -21.28
CA THR A 87 -1.82 -1.36 -22.58
C THR A 87 -1.57 0.04 -23.12
N TYR A 88 -0.38 0.24 -23.69
CA TYR A 88 -0.02 1.47 -24.40
C TYR A 88 0.01 1.14 -25.89
N MET A 89 -0.89 1.72 -26.69
CA MET A 89 -1.12 1.25 -28.07
C MET A 89 -0.02 1.71 -29.03
N ASN A 90 0.59 2.86 -28.75
CA ASN A 90 1.62 3.47 -29.61
C ASN A 90 3.03 3.30 -29.05
N VAL A 91 3.17 2.57 -27.94
CA VAL A 91 4.43 2.32 -27.25
C VAL A 91 4.44 0.82 -27.01
N ASN A 92 5.44 0.07 -27.49
CA ASN A 92 5.54 -1.38 -27.30
C ASN A 92 5.88 -1.76 -25.83
N GLN A 93 5.14 -1.20 -24.87
CA GLN A 93 5.26 -1.41 -23.44
C GLN A 93 3.87 -1.72 -22.89
N ASP A 94 3.75 -2.80 -22.14
CA ASP A 94 2.53 -3.15 -21.40
C ASP A 94 2.82 -3.13 -19.91
N LEU A 95 1.89 -2.60 -19.12
CA LEU A 95 1.96 -2.61 -17.66
C LEU A 95 0.90 -3.54 -17.09
N TYR A 96 1.37 -4.64 -16.50
CA TYR A 96 0.52 -5.56 -15.75
C TYR A 96 0.62 -5.23 -14.27
N VAL A 97 -0.49 -4.75 -13.69
CA VAL A 97 -0.53 -4.45 -12.25
C VAL A 97 -1.18 -5.63 -11.53
N ARG A 98 -0.35 -6.51 -10.98
CA ARG A 98 -0.79 -7.55 -10.04
C ARG A 98 0.20 -7.70 -8.90
N VAL A 99 -0.31 -7.79 -7.66
CA VAL A 99 0.46 -8.35 -6.55
C VAL A 99 0.44 -9.87 -6.74
N ASP A 100 1.60 -10.47 -6.99
CA ASP A 100 1.72 -11.92 -7.09
C ASP A 100 1.17 -12.58 -5.82
N SER A 101 0.48 -13.71 -5.96
CA SER A 101 0.00 -14.53 -4.85
C SER A 101 1.09 -14.85 -3.82
N ILE A 102 2.35 -14.82 -4.24
CA ILE A 102 3.54 -14.99 -3.41
C ILE A 102 3.77 -13.79 -2.48
N GLU A 103 3.55 -12.55 -2.94
CA GLU A 103 3.62 -11.34 -2.12
C GLU A 103 2.40 -11.24 -1.18
N LEU A 104 1.21 -11.67 -1.62
CA LEU A 104 0.04 -11.82 -0.73
C LEU A 104 0.30 -12.84 0.38
N ALA A 105 0.91 -13.98 0.06
CA ALA A 105 1.31 -15.00 1.04
C ALA A 105 2.39 -14.47 1.99
N LYS A 106 3.34 -13.66 1.50
CA LYS A 106 4.38 -13.02 2.31
C LYS A 106 3.80 -11.94 3.22
N GLN A 107 2.83 -11.16 2.75
CA GLN A 107 2.16 -10.12 3.53
C GLN A 107 1.19 -10.73 4.55
N ALA A 108 0.51 -11.83 4.21
CA ALA A 108 -0.27 -12.65 5.15
C ALA A 108 0.63 -13.31 6.20
N LYS A 109 1.78 -13.87 5.80
CA LYS A 109 2.81 -14.39 6.73
C LYS A 109 3.42 -13.29 7.59
N LYS A 110 3.63 -12.08 7.06
CA LYS A 110 4.13 -10.91 7.81
C LYS A 110 3.07 -10.39 8.79
N SER A 111 1.82 -10.34 8.39
CA SER A 111 0.67 -10.02 9.25
C SER A 111 0.50 -11.05 10.38
N LEU A 112 0.64 -12.34 10.04
CA LEU A 112 0.60 -13.45 11.00
C LEU A 112 1.83 -13.47 11.92
N SER A 113 3.02 -13.12 11.40
CA SER A 113 4.26 -12.99 12.16
C SER A 113 4.26 -11.78 13.09
N ASN A 114 3.60 -10.69 12.71
CA ASN A 114 3.45 -9.50 13.55
C ASN A 114 2.51 -9.72 14.76
N LYS A 115 1.72 -10.82 14.78
CA LYS A 115 1.02 -11.27 16.01
C LYS A 115 1.95 -11.89 17.05
N GLY A 116 3.23 -12.12 16.71
CA GLY A 116 4.27 -12.66 17.59
C GLY A 116 5.25 -11.63 18.17
N LYS A 117 5.07 -10.32 17.94
CA LYS A 117 5.92 -9.26 18.52
C LYS A 117 5.49 -8.79 19.92
N LEU A 118 4.79 -9.63 20.69
CA LEU A 118 4.68 -9.46 22.14
C LEU A 118 5.81 -10.17 22.91
N ALA A 119 6.61 -11.02 22.25
CA ALA A 119 7.60 -11.86 22.92
C ALA A 119 9.00 -11.23 23.10
N ILE A 120 9.29 -10.05 22.55
CA ILE A 120 10.61 -9.38 22.69
C ILE A 120 10.65 -8.38 23.87
N SER A 121 9.52 -8.11 24.54
CA SER A 121 9.46 -7.09 25.61
C SER A 121 9.45 -7.66 27.04
N LEU A 122 10.19 -8.72 27.33
CA LEU A 122 10.43 -9.16 28.72
C LEU A 122 11.92 -9.21 29.07
N THR A 123 12.77 -9.72 28.18
CA THR A 123 14.23 -9.73 28.39
C THR A 123 14.81 -8.31 28.48
N SER A 124 14.28 -7.37 27.68
CA SER A 124 14.73 -5.98 27.73
C SER A 124 14.34 -5.27 29.05
N ILE A 125 13.18 -5.59 29.63
CA ILE A 125 12.73 -5.00 30.90
C ILE A 125 13.59 -5.49 32.07
N VAL A 126 13.93 -6.79 32.12
CA VAL A 126 14.77 -7.34 33.19
C VAL A 126 16.18 -6.74 33.17
N VAL A 127 16.77 -6.56 31.99
CA VAL A 127 18.08 -5.90 31.86
C VAL A 127 17.99 -4.43 32.28
N PHE A 128 16.91 -3.73 31.93
CA PHE A 128 16.73 -2.33 32.33
C PHE A 128 16.58 -2.18 33.86
N ILE A 129 15.83 -3.08 34.51
CA ILE A 129 15.69 -3.11 35.97
C ILE A 129 17.05 -3.40 36.63
N LEU A 130 17.81 -4.39 36.15
CA LEU A 130 19.15 -4.69 36.68
C LEU A 130 20.10 -3.50 36.57
N VAL A 131 20.10 -2.80 35.43
CA VAL A 131 20.94 -1.61 35.23
C VAL A 131 20.53 -0.47 36.18
N ILE A 132 19.23 -0.23 36.37
CA ILE A 132 18.74 0.78 37.34
C ILE A 132 19.14 0.40 38.77
N SER A 133 18.99 -0.86 39.17
CA SER A 133 19.40 -1.32 40.51
C SER A 133 20.89 -1.09 40.76
N ILE A 134 21.76 -1.38 39.79
CA ILE A 134 23.20 -1.14 39.90
C ILE A 134 23.50 0.37 40.03
N ILE A 135 22.84 1.22 39.24
CA ILE A 135 23.02 2.68 39.31
C ILE A 135 22.59 3.23 40.68
N LEU A 136 21.48 2.74 41.24
CA LEU A 136 20.99 3.17 42.55
C LEU A 136 21.94 2.76 43.68
N VAL A 137 22.47 1.53 43.65
CA VAL A 137 23.45 1.07 44.64
C VAL A 137 24.74 1.88 44.55
N TYR A 138 25.24 2.14 43.33
CA TYR A 138 26.44 2.95 43.13
C TYR A 138 26.26 4.39 43.65
N LYS A 139 25.07 4.97 43.44
CA LYS A 139 24.74 6.32 43.91
C LYS A 139 24.51 6.39 45.44
N ASP A 140 24.15 5.29 46.07
CA ASP A 140 24.02 5.18 47.54
C ASP A 140 25.39 5.02 48.21
N GLU A 141 26.30 4.25 47.61
CA GLU A 141 27.72 4.13 48.04
C GLU A 141 28.46 5.46 47.91
N GLU A 142 28.27 6.22 46.82
CA GLU A 142 28.91 7.54 46.64
C GLU A 142 28.41 8.59 47.65
N LYS A 143 27.26 8.36 48.29
CA LYS A 143 26.68 9.29 49.28
C LYS A 143 27.01 8.93 50.74
N ARG A 144 27.79 7.88 51.00
CA ARG A 144 28.28 7.53 52.34
C ARG A 144 29.68 8.06 52.62
#